data_AF-A0A6P0KXQ8-F1
#
_entry.id   AF-A0A6P0KXQ8-F1
#
_cell.length_a   1.000
_cell.length_b   1.000
_cell.length_c   1.000
_cell.angle_alpha   90.00
_cell.angle_beta   90.00
_cell.angle_gamma   90.00
#
_symmetry.space_group_name_H-M   'P 1'
#
loop_
_entity.id
_entity.type
_entity.pdbx_description
1 polymer ?
#
loop_
_entity_poly.entity_id
_entity_poly.type
_entity_poly.pdbx_seq_one_letter_code
_entity_poly.pdbx_strand_id
1 'polypeptide(L)'
;MQGTVKRVDLAYNSFLKGLRKFPRFKSIRDYSGWTYPSTSGWKVNSNGKHGTLVLNDLKIQIRMRGKAKHWGKPTTLTVVYKPRLNQWFASITVKVDVPEPKYGSESDLNYESVVAYDLGTQTAITTFDGSEFNEIKNQRFIRALEPLLKTAGKDKRRKRAPNRKQRVKPSSRWKKANKRESQIKRKIGNQRKDWQHKVTSDLSSRYDIGVTEKLNTKGMTRKAKKGSKRKNQKVGLNKSILDVGFGSLNKMLSYKIELKGGIVLHLPTKQLKPSQRCPKCGKIHKHWANLSNRYHVCDQCGFRLSRDKTSAMVMYNAALGNQPGYGNDLDKRGFPSSTSKTSKHTGSMKQLGKMKRQKSRSSDGSAETPSLYRAG
;
A
#
# COMPACT_ATOMS: atom_id res chain seq x y z
N MET A 1 3.54 -23.45 18.47
CA MET A 1 4.28 -23.14 17.22
C MET A 1 3.43 -23.09 15.93
N GLN A 2 2.15 -23.47 15.94
CA GLN A 2 1.32 -23.60 14.72
C GLN A 2 1.19 -22.31 13.87
N GLY A 3 1.17 -21.12 14.49
CA GLY A 3 1.04 -19.84 13.77
C GLY A 3 2.22 -19.51 12.86
N THR A 4 3.43 -19.97 13.18
CA THR A 4 4.62 -19.74 12.35
C THR A 4 4.59 -20.59 11.08
N VAL A 5 4.19 -21.87 11.21
CA VAL A 5 4.05 -22.81 10.08
C VAL A 5 2.99 -22.32 9.10
N LYS A 6 1.81 -21.91 9.58
CA LYS A 6 0.75 -21.32 8.74
C LYS A 6 1.23 -20.09 7.97
N ARG A 7 2.09 -19.26 8.56
CA ARG A 7 2.65 -18.07 7.88
C ARG A 7 3.64 -18.46 6.78
N VAL A 8 4.44 -19.49 7.00
CA VAL A 8 5.36 -20.03 5.98
C VAL A 8 4.55 -20.60 4.82
N ASP A 9 3.56 -21.43 5.12
CA ASP A 9 2.66 -22.01 4.13
C ASP A 9 1.94 -20.93 3.30
N LEU A 10 1.33 -19.93 3.94
CA LEU A 10 0.73 -18.78 3.24
C LEU A 10 1.72 -18.03 2.35
N ALA A 11 2.98 -17.88 2.79
CA ALA A 11 4.01 -17.22 2.00
C ALA A 11 4.39 -18.04 0.76
N TYR A 12 4.52 -19.36 0.89
CA TYR A 12 4.77 -20.27 -0.23
C TYR A 12 3.58 -20.34 -1.17
N ASN A 13 2.36 -20.49 -0.67
CA ASN A 13 1.13 -20.47 -1.48
C ASN A 13 0.99 -19.17 -2.26
N SER A 14 1.30 -18.03 -1.65
CA SER A 14 1.31 -16.74 -2.36
C SER A 14 2.40 -16.66 -3.44
N PHE A 15 3.56 -17.30 -3.22
CA PHE A 15 4.62 -17.37 -4.20
C PHE A 15 4.24 -18.29 -5.37
N LEU A 16 3.70 -19.47 -5.10
CA LEU A 16 3.25 -20.43 -6.11
C LEU A 16 2.14 -19.82 -7.00
N LYS A 17 1.22 -19.05 -6.41
CA LYS A 17 0.18 -18.28 -7.13
C LYS A 17 0.73 -17.08 -7.91
N GLY A 18 2.04 -16.83 -7.90
CA GLY A 18 2.66 -15.68 -8.57
C GLY A 18 2.35 -14.31 -7.93
N LEU A 19 1.67 -14.27 -6.79
CA LEU A 19 1.26 -13.03 -6.11
C LEU A 19 2.43 -12.37 -5.38
N ARG A 20 3.44 -13.15 -5.00
CA ARG A 20 4.60 -12.69 -4.23
C ARG A 20 5.90 -13.31 -4.76
N LYS A 21 7.02 -12.68 -4.42
CA LYS A 21 8.36 -13.26 -4.63
C LYS A 21 8.61 -14.41 -3.67
N PHE A 22 9.61 -15.23 -4.01
CA PHE A 22 10.06 -16.35 -3.18
C PHE A 22 10.19 -15.95 -1.70
N PRO A 23 9.63 -16.73 -0.75
CA PRO A 23 9.74 -16.45 0.67
C PRO A 23 11.20 -16.32 1.11
N ARG A 24 11.48 -15.38 2.01
CA ARG A 24 12.83 -15.19 2.57
C ARG A 24 12.81 -15.48 4.05
N PHE A 25 13.90 -16.03 4.57
CA PHE A 25 14.10 -16.16 6.00
C PHE A 25 13.95 -14.80 6.69
N LYS A 26 13.30 -14.82 7.85
CA LYS A 26 12.96 -13.65 8.65
C LYS A 26 13.56 -13.85 10.03
N SER A 27 14.30 -12.84 10.49
CA SER A 27 15.05 -12.95 11.74
C SER A 27 14.12 -13.04 12.95
N ILE A 28 14.58 -13.66 14.03
CA ILE A 28 13.81 -13.74 15.29
C ILE A 28 13.45 -12.34 15.85
N ARG A 29 14.26 -11.32 15.53
CA ARG A 29 14.00 -9.92 15.90
C ARG A 29 12.77 -9.32 15.21
N ASP A 30 12.34 -9.91 14.09
CA ASP A 30 11.12 -9.56 13.38
C ASP A 30 9.91 -10.41 13.86
N TYR A 31 10.15 -11.41 14.71
CA TYR A 31 9.16 -12.34 15.27
C TYR A 31 9.21 -12.41 16.80
N SER A 32 9.22 -11.26 17.46
CA SER A 32 9.15 -11.17 18.91
C SER A 32 7.70 -11.29 19.42
N GLY A 33 7.03 -12.43 19.18
CA GLY A 33 5.64 -12.64 19.60
C GLY A 33 5.04 -13.98 19.18
N TRP A 34 3.79 -14.23 19.58
CA TRP A 34 3.05 -15.45 19.30
C TRP A 34 1.61 -15.18 18.86
N THR A 35 0.94 -16.21 18.35
CA THR A 35 -0.45 -16.14 17.87
C THR A 35 -1.25 -17.30 18.44
N TYR A 36 -2.41 -16.99 19.01
CA TYR A 36 -3.48 -17.93 19.31
C TYR A 36 -4.34 -18.06 18.04
N PRO A 37 -4.28 -19.19 17.32
CA PRO A 37 -4.94 -19.36 16.03
C PRO A 37 -6.46 -19.55 16.15
N SER A 38 -6.96 -19.89 17.34
CA SER A 38 -8.35 -20.03 17.72
C SER A 38 -8.63 -19.18 18.98
N THR A 39 -9.88 -19.18 19.46
CA THR A 39 -10.28 -18.56 20.74
C THR A 39 -9.84 -19.37 21.98
N SER A 40 -9.09 -20.46 21.81
CA SER A 40 -8.60 -21.27 22.93
C SER A 40 -7.46 -20.52 23.65
N GLY A 41 -7.52 -20.49 24.99
CA GLY A 41 -6.48 -19.89 25.84
C GLY A 41 -6.61 -18.38 26.07
N TRP A 42 -7.56 -17.70 25.43
CA TRP A 42 -7.83 -16.28 25.66
C TRP A 42 -9.30 -15.95 25.46
N LYS A 43 -9.78 -14.88 26.09
CA LYS A 43 -11.15 -14.40 25.92
C LYS A 43 -11.15 -12.88 25.87
N VAL A 44 -12.01 -12.31 25.03
CA VAL A 44 -12.26 -10.86 25.01
C VAL A 44 -13.67 -10.60 25.47
N ASN A 45 -13.78 -9.95 26.62
CA ASN A 45 -15.04 -9.53 27.21
C ASN A 45 -15.29 -8.08 26.77
N SER A 46 -15.86 -7.93 25.58
CA SER A 46 -16.17 -6.62 24.97
C SER A 46 -17.26 -6.76 23.91
N ASN A 47 -18.11 -5.74 23.83
CA ASN A 47 -19.05 -5.53 22.72
C ASN A 47 -18.48 -4.57 21.63
N GLY A 48 -17.16 -4.35 21.64
CA GLY A 48 -16.49 -3.41 20.76
C GLY A 48 -16.28 -2.02 21.38
N LYS A 49 -16.83 -1.74 22.56
CA LYS A 49 -16.56 -0.53 23.34
C LYS A 49 -16.00 -0.89 24.72
N HIS A 50 -14.77 -0.46 25.01
CA HIS A 50 -14.02 -0.82 26.21
C HIS A 50 -14.04 -2.34 26.45
N GLY A 51 -13.68 -2.79 27.64
CA GLY A 51 -13.75 -4.20 28.02
C GLY A 51 -12.40 -4.72 28.46
N THR A 52 -12.22 -6.03 28.31
CA THR A 52 -11.09 -6.72 28.91
C THR A 52 -10.61 -7.87 28.03
N LEU A 53 -9.30 -8.00 27.87
CA LEU A 53 -8.65 -9.17 27.31
C LEU A 53 -8.11 -10.04 28.44
N VAL A 54 -8.55 -11.30 28.50
CA VAL A 54 -8.07 -12.31 29.44
C VAL A 54 -7.18 -13.30 28.68
N LEU A 55 -5.98 -13.54 29.20
CA LEU A 55 -5.06 -14.57 28.74
C LEU A 55 -5.02 -15.65 29.82
N ASN A 56 -5.76 -16.74 29.59
CA ASN A 56 -5.99 -17.77 30.62
C ASN A 56 -4.70 -18.51 30.97
N ASP A 57 -3.88 -18.78 29.96
CA ASP A 57 -2.59 -19.46 30.09
C ASP A 57 -1.58 -18.67 30.92
N LEU A 58 -1.60 -17.34 30.81
CA LEU A 58 -0.73 -16.44 31.57
C LEU A 58 -1.37 -15.97 32.88
N LYS A 59 -2.66 -16.25 33.11
CA LYS A 59 -3.45 -15.70 34.22
C LYS A 59 -3.40 -14.16 34.27
N ILE A 60 -3.37 -13.50 33.10
CA ILE A 60 -3.30 -12.05 32.98
C ILE A 60 -4.62 -11.50 32.46
N GLN A 61 -5.08 -10.42 33.10
CA GLN A 61 -6.22 -9.64 32.66
C GLN A 61 -5.79 -8.23 32.26
N ILE A 62 -6.12 -7.81 31.04
CA ILE A 62 -5.70 -6.52 30.46
C ILE A 62 -6.94 -5.70 30.13
N ARG A 63 -7.05 -4.51 30.71
CA ARG A 63 -8.13 -3.57 30.41
C ARG A 63 -7.98 -2.98 29.00
N MET A 64 -9.06 -3.07 28.22
CA MET A 64 -9.20 -2.47 26.89
C MET A 64 -9.97 -1.15 27.01
N ARG A 65 -9.53 -0.12 26.28
CA ARG A 65 -10.21 1.18 26.22
C ARG A 65 -10.37 1.65 24.77
N GLY A 66 -11.48 2.34 24.51
CA GLY A 66 -11.82 2.88 23.19
C GLY A 66 -13.01 2.17 22.56
N LYS A 67 -13.42 2.63 21.38
CA LYS A 67 -14.49 2.04 20.57
C LYS A 67 -13.90 1.54 19.25
N ALA A 68 -14.08 0.26 18.96
CA ALA A 68 -13.73 -0.32 17.68
C ALA A 68 -14.68 0.22 16.61
N LYS A 69 -14.14 0.49 15.40
CA LYS A 69 -14.97 0.93 14.27
C LYS A 69 -15.92 -0.18 13.81
N HIS A 70 -15.41 -1.41 13.77
CA HIS A 70 -16.17 -2.61 13.47
C HIS A 70 -15.92 -3.62 14.58
N TRP A 71 -16.97 -4.29 15.01
CA TRP A 71 -16.90 -5.36 15.98
C TRP A 71 -17.64 -6.58 15.45
N GLY A 72 -17.20 -7.75 15.86
CA GLY A 72 -17.75 -9.03 15.41
C GLY A 72 -17.09 -10.16 16.18
N LYS A 73 -17.22 -11.39 15.69
CA LYS A 73 -16.76 -12.58 16.42
C LYS A 73 -15.21 -12.61 16.46
N PRO A 74 -14.57 -12.56 17.63
CA PRO A 74 -13.12 -12.71 17.74
C PRO A 74 -12.70 -14.11 17.25
N THR A 75 -11.63 -14.18 16.45
CA THR A 75 -11.17 -15.43 15.84
C THR A 75 -9.72 -15.74 16.16
N THR A 76 -8.87 -14.73 16.22
CA THR A 76 -7.42 -14.89 16.39
C THR A 76 -6.88 -13.76 17.23
N LEU A 77 -5.99 -14.09 18.16
CA LEU A 77 -5.22 -13.11 18.92
C LEU A 77 -3.75 -13.25 18.55
N THR A 78 -3.10 -12.14 18.22
CA THR A 78 -1.65 -12.10 18.02
C THR A 78 -1.02 -11.13 19.01
N VAL A 79 -0.16 -11.65 19.87
CA VAL A 79 0.62 -10.88 20.84
C VAL A 79 2.00 -10.62 20.26
N VAL A 80 2.39 -9.35 20.15
CA VAL A 80 3.67 -8.95 19.53
C VAL A 80 4.36 -7.91 20.39
N TYR A 81 5.58 -8.24 20.82
CA TYR A 81 6.52 -7.25 21.32
C TYR A 81 7.13 -6.49 20.14
N LYS A 82 7.24 -5.17 20.27
CA LYS A 82 7.96 -4.31 19.32
C LYS A 82 9.19 -3.74 20.01
N PRO A 83 10.39 -4.32 19.82
CA PRO A 83 11.61 -3.87 20.49
C PRO A 83 11.94 -2.39 20.25
N ARG A 84 11.59 -1.87 19.07
CA ARG A 84 11.78 -0.44 18.73
C ARG A 84 10.92 0.51 19.56
N LEU A 85 9.80 0.04 20.08
CA LEU A 85 8.85 0.80 20.89
C LEU A 85 8.98 0.47 22.38
N ASN A 86 9.64 -0.63 22.72
CA ASN A 86 9.63 -1.24 24.05
C ASN A 86 8.21 -1.45 24.57
N GLN A 87 7.32 -1.98 23.72
CA GLN A 87 5.90 -2.12 24.00
C GLN A 87 5.39 -3.46 23.47
N TRP A 88 4.45 -4.04 24.20
CA TRP A 88 3.65 -5.19 23.79
C TRP A 88 2.35 -4.71 23.14
N PHE A 89 1.91 -5.44 22.11
CA PHE A 89 0.65 -5.19 21.41
C PHE A 89 -0.15 -6.49 21.35
N ALA A 90 -1.43 -6.41 21.67
CA ALA A 90 -2.41 -7.45 21.41
C ALA A 90 -3.25 -7.03 20.20
N SER A 91 -3.21 -7.83 19.13
CA SER A 91 -4.00 -7.64 17.91
C SER A 91 -5.08 -8.70 17.86
N ILE A 92 -6.33 -8.30 18.05
CA ILE A 92 -7.50 -9.18 17.97
C ILE A 92 -8.07 -9.07 16.56
N THR A 93 -8.13 -10.19 15.85
CA THR A 93 -8.82 -10.30 14.57
C THR A 93 -10.27 -10.69 14.84
N VAL A 94 -11.20 -9.90 14.30
CA VAL A 94 -12.63 -10.17 14.38
C VAL A 94 -13.16 -10.52 13.00
N LYS A 95 -14.05 -11.51 12.93
CA LYS A 95 -14.89 -11.76 11.76
C LYS A 95 -16.07 -10.80 11.83
N VAL A 96 -16.20 -9.98 10.81
CA VAL A 96 -17.29 -9.01 10.65
C VAL A 96 -17.96 -9.36 9.33
N ASP A 97 -19.29 -9.35 9.31
CA ASP A 97 -20.04 -9.51 8.08
C ASP A 97 -19.89 -8.21 7.28
N VAL A 98 -19.32 -8.32 6.09
CA VAL A 98 -19.07 -7.18 5.19
C VAL A 98 -20.12 -7.27 4.09
N PRO A 99 -20.86 -6.19 3.79
CA PRO A 99 -21.78 -6.19 2.66
C PRO A 99 -21.01 -6.51 1.38
N GLU A 100 -21.54 -7.41 0.55
CA GLU A 100 -20.90 -7.76 -0.70
C GLU A 100 -20.89 -6.55 -1.66
N PRO A 101 -19.79 -6.30 -2.39
CA PRO A 101 -19.74 -5.22 -3.35
C PRO A 101 -20.69 -5.48 -4.52
N LYS A 102 -21.52 -4.48 -4.87
CA LYS A 102 -22.65 -4.60 -5.81
C LYS A 102 -22.28 -4.98 -7.25
N TYR A 103 -21.02 -4.80 -7.67
CA TYR A 103 -20.65 -4.99 -9.08
C TYR A 103 -20.73 -6.46 -9.48
N GLY A 104 -21.88 -6.87 -10.03
CA GLY A 104 -22.20 -8.24 -10.41
C GLY A 104 -23.01 -9.05 -9.39
N SER A 105 -23.71 -8.42 -8.42
CA SER A 105 -24.64 -9.10 -7.50
C SER A 105 -26.06 -8.51 -7.57
N GLU A 106 -27.06 -9.29 -7.17
CA GLU A 106 -28.49 -8.93 -7.05
C GLU A 106 -28.78 -7.97 -5.86
N SER A 107 -27.86 -7.05 -5.53
CA SER A 107 -28.03 -6.15 -4.38
C SER A 107 -28.71 -4.83 -4.78
N ASP A 108 -29.66 -4.37 -3.96
CA ASP A 108 -30.49 -3.17 -4.16
C ASP A 108 -29.76 -1.80 -4.02
N LEU A 109 -28.43 -1.77 -3.82
CA LEU A 109 -27.70 -0.54 -3.49
C LEU A 109 -27.48 0.39 -4.69
N ASN A 110 -28.24 1.45 -4.94
CA ASN A 110 -27.91 2.36 -6.06
C ASN A 110 -26.50 2.99 -5.92
N TYR A 111 -25.68 2.89 -6.98
CA TYR A 111 -24.40 3.60 -7.04
C TYR A 111 -24.67 5.05 -7.44
N GLU A 112 -25.03 5.88 -6.47
CA GLU A 112 -25.50 7.24 -6.75
C GLU A 112 -24.36 8.26 -6.74
N SER A 113 -23.24 7.91 -6.09
CA SER A 113 -22.17 8.87 -5.81
C SER A 113 -20.81 8.40 -6.33
N VAL A 114 -20.28 9.14 -7.31
CA VAL A 114 -18.97 8.90 -7.93
C VAL A 114 -18.03 10.03 -7.58
N VAL A 115 -16.79 9.72 -7.20
CA VAL A 115 -15.73 10.73 -7.06
C VAL A 115 -14.48 10.32 -7.81
N ALA A 116 -14.04 11.16 -8.74
CA ALA A 116 -12.72 11.07 -9.31
C ALA A 116 -11.73 11.87 -8.48
N TYR A 117 -10.53 11.34 -8.28
CA TYR A 117 -9.51 12.02 -7.50
C TYR A 117 -8.10 11.85 -8.06
N ASP A 118 -7.36 12.96 -8.07
CA ASP A 118 -5.94 13.03 -8.41
C ASP A 118 -5.08 13.25 -7.16
N LEU A 119 -3.89 12.65 -7.13
CA LEU A 119 -2.95 12.77 -6.02
C LEU A 119 -1.77 13.67 -6.39
N GLY A 120 -1.64 14.79 -5.70
CA GLY A 120 -0.59 15.77 -5.94
C GLY A 120 0.39 15.92 -4.76
N THR A 121 1.46 16.68 -5.01
CA THR A 121 2.44 17.04 -3.96
C THR A 121 2.25 18.45 -3.43
N GLN A 122 1.59 19.33 -4.19
CA GLN A 122 1.19 20.67 -3.76
C GLN A 122 -0.15 20.60 -3.02
N THR A 123 -1.20 20.20 -3.74
CA THR A 123 -2.47 19.74 -3.19
C THR A 123 -2.39 18.23 -3.04
N ALA A 124 -2.76 17.67 -1.90
CA ALA A 124 -2.60 16.24 -1.65
C ALA A 124 -3.63 15.40 -2.41
N ILE A 125 -4.88 15.87 -2.45
CA ILE A 125 -5.97 15.26 -3.20
C ILE A 125 -6.79 16.37 -3.85
N THR A 126 -7.04 16.26 -5.15
CA THR A 126 -8.04 17.06 -5.85
C THR A 126 -9.15 16.13 -6.29
N THR A 127 -10.38 16.40 -5.88
CA THR A 127 -11.55 15.57 -6.18
C THR A 127 -12.52 16.28 -7.12
N PHE A 128 -13.28 15.50 -7.87
CA PHE A 128 -14.41 15.96 -8.68
C PHE A 128 -15.52 14.90 -8.65
N ASP A 129 -16.74 15.28 -8.31
CA ASP A 129 -17.89 14.39 -8.17
C ASP A 129 -18.96 14.54 -9.27
N GLY A 130 -18.68 15.39 -10.26
CA GLY A 130 -19.59 15.67 -11.37
C GLY A 130 -20.14 17.09 -11.33
N SER A 131 -20.22 17.68 -10.13
CA SER A 131 -20.66 19.07 -9.93
C SER A 131 -19.53 19.96 -9.44
N GLU A 132 -18.80 19.54 -8.40
CA GLU A 132 -17.88 20.41 -7.68
C GLU A 132 -16.45 19.85 -7.59
N PHE A 133 -15.48 20.78 -7.46
CA PHE A 133 -14.10 20.43 -7.16
C PHE A 133 -13.80 20.70 -5.69
N ASN A 134 -13.18 19.73 -5.01
CA ASN A 134 -12.64 19.92 -3.66
C ASN A 134 -11.14 19.62 -3.63
N GLU A 135 -10.39 20.39 -2.85
CA GLU A 135 -8.93 20.33 -2.77
C GLU A 135 -8.46 20.18 -1.33
N ILE A 136 -7.84 19.03 -1.04
CA ILE A 136 -7.29 18.72 0.27
C ILE A 136 -5.81 19.08 0.28
N LYS A 137 -5.44 20.07 1.10
CA LYS A 137 -4.07 20.58 1.21
C LYS A 137 -3.10 19.51 1.75
N ASN A 138 -1.87 19.53 1.25
CA ASN A 138 -0.78 18.73 1.78
C ASN A 138 -0.27 19.33 3.10
N GLN A 139 -0.38 18.57 4.19
CA GLN A 139 0.04 18.96 5.55
C GLN A 139 1.56 19.05 5.74
N ARG A 140 2.35 18.48 4.81
CA ARG A 140 3.82 18.59 4.77
C ARG A 140 4.53 18.16 6.07
N PHE A 141 4.06 17.09 6.71
CA PHE A 141 4.55 16.60 8.02
C PHE A 141 6.07 16.36 8.07
N ILE A 142 6.65 15.79 7.00
CA ILE A 142 8.09 15.57 6.92
C ILE A 142 8.83 16.91 6.87
N ARG A 143 8.33 17.91 6.14
CA ARG A 143 8.97 19.23 6.07
C ARG A 143 8.94 19.93 7.43
N ALA A 144 7.80 19.89 8.11
CA ALA A 144 7.64 20.51 9.43
C ALA A 144 8.66 19.97 10.46
N LEU A 145 8.94 18.66 10.44
CA LEU A 145 9.87 18.01 11.37
C LEU A 145 11.27 17.75 10.79
N GLU A 146 11.56 18.27 9.60
CA GLU A 146 12.84 18.05 8.92
C GLU A 146 14.04 18.64 9.67
N PRO A 147 14.02 19.89 10.19
CA PRO A 147 15.16 20.46 10.90
C PRO A 147 15.54 19.58 12.10
N LEU A 148 14.55 19.19 12.90
CA LEU A 148 14.73 18.28 14.04
C LEU A 148 15.28 16.92 13.62
N LEU A 149 14.78 16.36 12.51
CA LEU A 149 15.26 15.08 11.98
C LEU A 149 16.72 15.17 11.50
N LYS A 150 17.11 16.29 10.86
CA LYS A 150 18.47 16.54 10.41
C LYS A 150 19.43 16.66 11.59
N THR A 151 19.06 17.43 12.62
CA THR A 151 19.87 17.60 13.83
C THR A 151 20.05 16.26 14.56
N ALA A 152 18.96 15.52 14.79
CA ALA A 152 19.04 14.18 15.40
C ALA A 152 19.90 13.21 14.57
N GLY A 153 19.78 13.28 13.24
CA GLY A 153 20.60 12.47 12.33
C GLY A 153 22.08 12.85 12.35
N LYS A 154 22.43 14.14 12.45
CA LYS A 154 23.80 14.63 12.61
C LYS A 154 24.41 14.13 13.92
N ASP A 155 23.70 14.30 15.04
CA ASP A 155 24.16 13.85 16.35
C ASP A 155 24.40 12.33 16.36
N LYS A 156 23.46 11.53 15.82
CA LYS A 156 23.62 10.07 15.72
C LYS A 156 24.86 9.66 14.92
N ARG A 157 25.15 10.33 13.81
CA ARG A 157 26.31 10.02 12.95
C ARG A 157 27.64 10.26 13.65
N ARG A 158 27.70 11.19 14.61
CA ARG A 158 28.90 11.49 15.40
C ARG A 158 29.17 10.46 16.51
N LYS A 159 28.29 9.49 16.74
CA LYS A 159 28.46 8.46 17.79
C LYS A 159 28.85 7.11 17.19
N ARG A 160 29.54 6.27 17.97
CA ARG A 160 29.92 4.91 17.56
C ARG A 160 28.69 4.05 17.26
N ALA A 161 28.47 3.81 15.98
CA ALA A 161 27.42 2.95 15.43
C ALA A 161 27.78 1.46 15.58
N PRO A 162 26.79 0.54 15.55
CA PRO A 162 27.08 -0.88 15.55
C PRO A 162 27.64 -1.32 14.18
N ASN A 163 28.70 -2.13 14.19
CA ASN A 163 29.23 -2.78 12.97
C ASN A 163 29.28 -4.29 13.20
N ARG A 164 28.44 -5.04 12.47
CA ARG A 164 28.37 -6.50 12.62
C ARG A 164 29.63 -7.20 12.10
N LYS A 165 30.26 -6.69 11.02
CA LYS A 165 31.47 -7.30 10.44
C LYS A 165 32.66 -7.16 11.39
N GLN A 166 32.80 -5.98 11.99
CA GLN A 166 33.88 -5.66 12.93
C GLN A 166 33.54 -6.01 14.39
N ARG A 167 32.42 -6.71 14.65
CA ARG A 167 31.92 -7.04 16.00
C ARG A 167 31.77 -5.83 16.95
N VAL A 168 31.63 -4.63 16.42
CA VAL A 168 31.52 -3.39 17.21
C VAL A 168 30.11 -3.22 17.75
N LYS A 169 30.00 -3.16 19.09
CA LYS A 169 28.75 -2.84 19.79
C LYS A 169 28.46 -1.33 19.72
N PRO A 170 27.18 -0.93 19.62
CA PRO A 170 26.81 0.48 19.62
C PRO A 170 27.08 1.11 20.99
N SER A 171 27.60 2.34 21.01
CA SER A 171 27.76 3.09 22.26
C SER A 171 26.40 3.44 22.90
N SER A 172 26.36 3.64 24.21
CA SER A 172 25.15 4.10 24.91
C SER A 172 24.62 5.43 24.33
N ARG A 173 25.54 6.36 24.04
CA ARG A 173 25.22 7.66 23.39
C ARG A 173 24.57 7.46 22.01
N TRP A 174 25.07 6.52 21.20
CA TRP A 174 24.45 6.19 19.91
C TRP A 174 23.04 5.62 20.07
N LYS A 175 22.81 4.72 21.05
CA LYS A 175 21.47 4.18 21.33
C LYS A 175 20.48 5.29 21.69
N LYS A 176 20.88 6.26 22.52
CA LYS A 176 20.08 7.44 22.90
C LYS A 176 19.74 8.30 21.67
N ALA A 177 20.73 8.63 20.84
CA ALA A 177 20.55 9.41 19.61
C ALA A 177 19.63 8.69 18.60
N ASN A 178 19.82 7.38 18.41
CA ASN A 178 18.98 6.57 17.53
C ASN A 178 17.53 6.48 18.03
N LYS A 179 17.31 6.39 19.35
CA LYS A 179 15.97 6.45 19.96
C LYS A 179 15.28 7.78 19.66
N ARG A 180 15.99 8.92 19.81
CA ARG A 180 15.46 10.26 19.49
C ARG A 180 15.06 10.39 18.02
N GLU A 181 15.93 9.98 17.09
CA GLU A 181 15.59 10.00 15.66
C GLU A 181 14.38 9.10 15.35
N SER A 182 14.31 7.92 15.97
CA SER A 182 13.17 7.00 15.80
C SER A 182 11.86 7.59 16.32
N GLN A 183 11.89 8.33 17.43
CA GLN A 183 10.71 9.01 17.98
C GLN A 183 10.18 10.09 17.01
N ILE A 184 11.08 10.90 16.42
CA ILE A 184 10.71 11.93 15.44
C ILE A 184 10.09 11.28 14.20
N LYS A 185 10.73 10.25 13.64
CA LYS A 185 10.18 9.51 12.48
C LYS A 185 8.82 8.89 12.78
N ARG A 186 8.64 8.37 14.01
CA ARG A 186 7.35 7.83 14.46
C ARG A 186 6.29 8.91 14.55
N LYS A 187 6.61 10.10 15.09
CA LYS A 187 5.68 11.24 15.15
C LYS A 187 5.20 11.62 13.75
N ILE A 188 6.12 11.79 12.79
CA ILE A 188 5.79 12.05 11.37
C ILE A 188 4.87 10.95 10.82
N GLY A 189 5.24 9.69 11.02
CA GLY A 189 4.47 8.55 10.53
C GLY A 189 3.05 8.48 11.11
N ASN A 190 2.90 8.76 12.40
CA ASN A 190 1.62 8.77 13.09
C ASN A 190 0.74 9.95 12.64
N GLN A 191 1.29 11.16 12.55
CA GLN A 191 0.56 12.35 12.08
C GLN A 191 0.04 12.14 10.65
N ARG A 192 0.90 11.64 9.75
CA ARG A 192 0.48 11.30 8.38
C ARG A 192 -0.60 10.24 8.36
N LYS A 193 -0.45 9.18 9.15
CA LYS A 193 -1.43 8.08 9.19
C LYS A 193 -2.78 8.53 9.74
N ASP A 194 -2.78 9.37 10.78
CA ASP A 194 -3.98 9.97 11.35
C ASP A 194 -4.72 10.83 10.31
N TRP A 195 -4.01 11.77 9.69
CA TRP A 195 -4.55 12.61 8.63
C TRP A 195 -5.10 11.79 7.46
N GLN A 196 -4.36 10.79 6.97
CA GLN A 196 -4.82 9.88 5.93
C GLN A 196 -6.10 9.15 6.34
N HIS A 197 -6.19 8.66 7.58
CA HIS A 197 -7.40 7.99 8.04
C HIS A 197 -8.59 8.93 8.11
N LYS A 198 -8.43 10.17 8.56
CA LYS A 198 -9.50 11.17 8.59
C LYS A 198 -10.01 11.47 7.17
N VAL A 199 -9.10 11.85 6.27
CA VAL A 199 -9.41 12.18 4.87
C VAL A 199 -10.08 11.01 4.15
N THR A 200 -9.49 9.81 4.22
CA THR A 200 -10.06 8.66 3.51
C THR A 200 -11.35 8.15 4.14
N SER A 201 -11.59 8.37 5.44
CA SER A 201 -12.88 8.06 6.07
C SER A 201 -13.97 8.99 5.56
N ASP A 202 -13.70 10.29 5.55
CA ASP A 202 -14.60 11.34 5.05
C ASP A 202 -14.99 11.12 3.58
N LEU A 203 -14.00 10.87 2.72
CA LEU A 203 -14.28 10.54 1.31
C LEU A 203 -15.07 9.24 1.16
N SER A 204 -14.69 8.18 1.89
CA SER A 204 -15.38 6.89 1.78
C SER A 204 -16.82 6.92 2.34
N SER A 205 -17.15 7.84 3.24
CA SER A 205 -18.52 7.97 3.73
C SER A 205 -19.44 8.67 2.74
N ARG A 206 -18.90 9.55 1.88
CA ARG A 206 -19.69 10.32 0.91
C ARG A 206 -19.90 9.63 -0.44
N TYR A 207 -18.94 8.80 -0.88
CA TYR A 207 -18.90 8.32 -2.27
C TYR A 207 -18.84 6.79 -2.36
N ASP A 208 -19.66 6.20 -3.22
CA ASP A 208 -19.76 4.75 -3.43
C ASP A 208 -18.76 4.24 -4.46
N ILE A 209 -18.42 5.09 -5.44
CA ILE A 209 -17.43 4.79 -6.46
C ILE A 209 -16.27 5.78 -6.35
N GLY A 210 -15.07 5.25 -6.15
CA GLY A 210 -13.83 6.02 -6.24
C GLY A 210 -13.14 5.80 -7.58
N VAL A 211 -12.73 6.86 -8.27
CA VAL A 211 -12.02 6.77 -9.55
C VAL A 211 -10.67 7.46 -9.43
N THR A 212 -9.60 6.75 -9.77
CA THR A 212 -8.27 7.35 -9.82
C THR A 212 -7.42 6.68 -10.88
N GLU A 213 -6.30 7.30 -11.23
CA GLU A 213 -5.38 6.70 -12.16
C GLU A 213 -4.49 5.64 -11.50
N LYS A 214 -4.05 4.66 -12.30
CA LYS A 214 -3.15 3.59 -11.88
C LYS A 214 -1.72 4.12 -11.76
N LEU A 215 -1.42 4.79 -10.66
CA LEU A 215 -0.08 5.29 -10.35
C LEU A 215 0.90 4.18 -10.00
N ASN A 216 2.02 4.11 -10.73
CA ASN A 216 3.20 3.33 -10.30
C ASN A 216 4.00 4.10 -9.22
N THR A 217 3.40 4.28 -8.05
CA THR A 217 3.98 5.02 -6.91
C THR A 217 5.35 4.48 -6.50
N LYS A 218 5.56 3.17 -6.61
CA LYS A 218 6.86 2.51 -6.34
C LYS A 218 7.93 2.93 -7.35
N GLY A 219 7.58 3.02 -8.64
CA GLY A 219 8.45 3.56 -9.68
C GLY A 219 8.72 5.05 -9.49
N MET A 220 7.69 5.82 -9.14
CA MET A 220 7.79 7.26 -8.89
C MET A 220 8.70 7.60 -7.72
N THR A 221 8.74 6.77 -6.67
CA THR A 221 9.58 7.00 -5.48
C THR A 221 10.94 6.28 -5.55
N ARG A 222 11.29 5.69 -6.69
CA ARG A 222 12.60 5.05 -6.88
C ARG A 222 13.72 6.08 -6.79
N LYS A 223 14.85 5.67 -6.21
CA LYS A 223 16.07 6.48 -6.18
C LYS A 223 16.51 6.84 -7.61
N ALA A 224 17.12 8.01 -7.76
CA ALA A 224 17.75 8.40 -9.02
C ALA A 224 18.83 7.39 -9.43
N LYS A 225 19.04 7.22 -10.74
CA LYS A 225 20.16 6.44 -11.27
C LYS A 225 21.50 7.06 -10.82
N LYS A 226 22.52 6.23 -10.60
CA LYS A 226 23.89 6.70 -10.30
C LYS A 226 24.34 7.63 -11.44
N GLY A 227 24.98 8.75 -11.11
CA GLY A 227 25.43 9.76 -12.10
C GLY A 227 24.35 10.72 -12.62
N SER A 228 23.08 10.61 -12.20
CA SER A 228 22.04 11.52 -12.68
C SER A 228 22.23 12.97 -12.21
N LYS A 229 22.33 13.90 -13.16
CA LYS A 229 22.36 15.37 -12.91
C LYS A 229 21.11 15.86 -12.15
N ARG A 230 19.97 15.16 -12.24
CA ARG A 230 18.70 15.50 -11.55
C ARG A 230 18.49 14.77 -10.22
N LYS A 231 19.55 14.24 -9.60
CA LYS A 231 19.46 13.47 -8.34
C LYS A 231 18.77 14.26 -7.22
N ASN A 232 19.14 15.52 -7.01
CA ASN A 232 18.60 16.34 -5.91
C ASN A 232 17.11 16.66 -6.11
N GLN A 233 16.72 17.06 -7.32
CA GLN A 233 15.31 17.26 -7.71
C GLN A 233 14.50 15.98 -7.47
N LYS A 234 15.04 14.82 -7.89
CA LYS A 234 14.39 13.52 -7.69
C LYS A 234 14.22 13.17 -6.21
N VAL A 235 15.22 13.44 -5.37
CA VAL A 235 15.13 13.24 -3.92
C VAL A 235 14.04 14.13 -3.31
N GLY A 236 13.98 15.40 -3.71
CA GLY A 236 12.94 16.34 -3.27
C GLY A 236 11.54 15.87 -3.66
N LEU A 237 11.33 15.47 -4.91
CA LEU A 237 10.05 14.94 -5.40
C LEU A 237 9.65 13.66 -4.66
N ASN A 238 10.56 12.70 -4.54
CA ASN A 238 10.31 11.45 -3.82
C ASN A 238 9.88 11.72 -2.38
N LYS A 239 10.54 12.70 -1.73
CA LYS A 239 10.20 13.09 -0.37
C LYS A 239 8.80 13.67 -0.28
N SER A 240 8.42 14.58 -1.18
CA SER A 240 7.07 15.17 -1.21
C SER A 240 5.99 14.10 -1.46
N ILE A 241 6.23 13.15 -2.37
CA ILE A 241 5.30 12.03 -2.63
C ILE A 241 5.15 11.13 -1.38
N LEU A 242 6.26 10.84 -0.68
CA LEU A 242 6.25 10.04 0.54
C LEU A 242 5.68 10.78 1.75
N ASP A 243 5.63 12.10 1.70
CA ASP A 243 5.01 12.94 2.72
C ASP A 243 3.48 12.85 2.67
N VAL A 244 2.90 12.89 1.48
CA VAL A 244 1.47 12.61 1.28
C VAL A 244 1.19 11.12 1.46
N GLY A 245 2.09 10.26 0.96
CA GLY A 245 1.97 8.81 1.05
C GLY A 245 0.95 8.24 0.06
N PHE A 246 1.14 8.51 -1.24
CA PHE A 246 0.17 8.14 -2.29
C PHE A 246 -0.28 6.68 -2.23
N GLY A 247 0.67 5.75 -2.12
CA GLY A 247 0.35 4.33 -2.08
C GLY A 247 -0.47 3.90 -0.85
N SER A 248 -0.24 4.52 0.32
CA SER A 248 -1.05 4.23 1.50
C SER A 248 -2.40 4.91 1.45
N LEU A 249 -2.49 6.11 0.87
CA LEU A 249 -3.73 6.86 0.74
C LEU A 249 -4.69 6.13 -0.22
N ASN A 250 -4.23 5.78 -1.43
CA ASN A 250 -5.03 4.99 -2.37
C ASN A 250 -5.49 3.68 -1.75
N LYS A 251 -4.56 2.94 -1.13
CA LYS A 251 -4.92 1.68 -0.45
C LYS A 251 -6.00 1.89 0.62
N MET A 252 -5.87 2.96 1.42
CA MET A 252 -6.82 3.26 2.49
C MET A 252 -8.20 3.64 1.96
N LEU A 253 -8.25 4.44 0.90
CA LEU A 253 -9.51 4.84 0.29
C LEU A 253 -10.18 3.63 -0.40
N SER A 254 -9.42 2.84 -1.16
CA SER A 254 -9.92 1.61 -1.79
C SER A 254 -10.57 0.67 -0.80
N TYR A 255 -9.85 0.24 0.25
CA TYR A 255 -10.44 -0.73 1.17
C TYR A 255 -11.64 -0.15 1.92
N LYS A 256 -11.69 1.15 2.19
CA LYS A 256 -12.81 1.76 2.93
C LYS A 256 -14.08 1.89 2.10
N ILE A 257 -13.94 2.19 0.81
CA ILE A 257 -15.06 2.18 -0.14
C ILE A 257 -15.55 0.74 -0.33
N GLU A 258 -14.64 -0.21 -0.51
CA GLU A 258 -14.98 -1.63 -0.65
C GLU A 258 -15.64 -2.22 0.59
N LEU A 259 -15.25 -1.79 1.79
CA LEU A 259 -15.86 -2.24 3.06
C LEU A 259 -17.35 -1.88 3.19
N LYS A 260 -17.85 -0.92 2.41
CA LYS A 260 -19.27 -0.55 2.38
C LYS A 260 -19.98 -1.05 1.12
N GLY A 261 -19.38 -1.98 0.38
CA GLY A 261 -19.92 -2.51 -0.87
C GLY A 261 -19.65 -1.65 -2.12
N GLY A 262 -18.89 -0.56 -1.96
CA GLY A 262 -18.48 0.30 -3.07
C GLY A 262 -17.36 -0.29 -3.92
N ILE A 263 -16.98 0.42 -4.98
CA ILE A 263 -15.90 0.01 -5.88
C ILE A 263 -14.88 1.13 -6.10
N VAL A 264 -13.62 0.74 -6.36
CA VAL A 264 -12.58 1.70 -6.77
C VAL A 264 -11.98 1.31 -8.11
N LEU A 265 -12.09 2.23 -9.06
CA LEU A 265 -11.58 2.08 -10.42
C LEU A 265 -10.18 2.68 -10.53
N HIS A 266 -9.25 1.87 -11.02
CA HIS A 266 -7.88 2.29 -11.33
C HIS A 266 -7.68 2.40 -12.85
N LEU A 267 -7.85 3.61 -13.38
CA LEU A 267 -7.79 3.86 -14.82
C LEU A 267 -6.36 3.80 -15.37
N PRO A 268 -6.13 3.24 -16.57
CA PRO A 268 -4.80 3.12 -17.16
C PRO A 268 -4.26 4.48 -17.62
N THR A 269 -3.38 5.09 -16.82
CA THR A 269 -2.77 6.42 -17.08
C THR A 269 -2.24 6.60 -18.51
N LYS A 270 -1.54 5.60 -19.07
CA LYS A 270 -0.89 5.72 -20.38
C LYS A 270 -1.87 5.83 -21.56
N GLN A 271 -3.02 5.17 -21.44
CA GLN A 271 -4.06 5.16 -22.47
C GLN A 271 -4.94 6.40 -22.33
N LEU A 272 -5.39 6.69 -21.10
CA LEU A 272 -6.27 7.83 -20.82
C LEU A 272 -5.56 9.19 -20.97
N LYS A 273 -4.31 9.28 -20.50
CA LYS A 273 -3.50 10.52 -20.44
C LYS A 273 -4.23 11.69 -19.75
N PRO A 274 -4.73 11.52 -18.50
CA PRO A 274 -5.58 12.51 -17.84
C PRO A 274 -4.92 13.89 -17.67
N SER A 275 -3.60 13.94 -17.51
CA SER A 275 -2.84 15.20 -17.40
C SER A 275 -2.54 15.88 -18.73
N GLN A 276 -2.99 15.34 -19.86
CA GLN A 276 -2.73 15.89 -21.20
C GLN A 276 -3.99 16.00 -22.05
N ARG A 277 -5.07 15.31 -21.67
CA ARG A 277 -6.31 15.24 -22.43
C ARG A 277 -7.25 16.36 -22.00
N CYS A 278 -7.84 17.05 -22.96
CA CYS A 278 -8.91 18.00 -22.68
C CYS A 278 -10.20 17.25 -22.30
N PRO A 279 -10.84 17.56 -21.15
CA PRO A 279 -12.09 16.90 -20.75
C PRO A 279 -13.26 17.28 -21.65
N LYS A 280 -13.22 18.45 -22.30
CA LYS A 280 -14.30 18.97 -23.14
C LYS A 280 -14.30 18.44 -24.58
N CYS A 281 -13.14 18.41 -25.25
CA CYS A 281 -13.05 17.99 -26.67
C CYS A 281 -12.21 16.74 -26.90
N GLY A 282 -11.51 16.23 -25.88
CA GLY A 282 -10.71 15.02 -26.00
C GLY A 282 -9.33 15.18 -26.64
N LYS A 283 -8.98 16.36 -27.18
CA LYS A 283 -7.64 16.63 -27.74
C LYS A 283 -6.54 16.37 -26.72
N ILE A 284 -5.44 15.76 -27.18
CA ILE A 284 -4.27 15.49 -26.35
C ILE A 284 -3.21 16.56 -26.61
N HIS A 285 -2.89 17.34 -25.59
CA HIS A 285 -1.87 18.36 -25.60
C HIS A 285 -0.60 17.83 -24.94
N LYS A 286 0.38 17.38 -25.72
CA LYS A 286 1.63 16.82 -25.19
C LYS A 286 2.37 17.82 -24.28
N HIS A 287 2.28 19.12 -24.56
CA HIS A 287 2.96 20.16 -23.78
C HIS A 287 2.38 20.34 -22.36
N TRP A 288 1.12 19.94 -22.10
CA TRP A 288 0.53 19.91 -20.75
C TRP A 288 1.23 18.90 -19.82
N ALA A 289 1.95 17.92 -20.37
CA ALA A 289 2.72 16.97 -19.58
C ALA A 289 3.78 17.65 -18.69
N ASN A 290 4.28 18.82 -19.09
CA ASN A 290 5.32 19.53 -18.37
C ASN A 290 4.83 19.91 -16.96
N LEU A 291 5.61 19.57 -15.93
CA LEU A 291 5.26 19.81 -14.53
C LEU A 291 5.21 21.29 -14.17
N SER A 292 5.91 22.15 -14.92
CA SER A 292 5.79 23.61 -14.75
C SER A 292 4.45 24.15 -15.22
N ASN A 293 3.75 23.42 -16.11
CA ASN A 293 2.42 23.80 -16.52
C ASN A 293 1.41 23.39 -15.43
N ARG A 294 0.89 24.39 -14.71
CA ARG A 294 -0.12 24.22 -13.65
C ARG A 294 -1.53 24.58 -14.12
N TYR A 295 -1.69 25.12 -15.33
CA TYR A 295 -2.95 25.62 -15.85
C TYR A 295 -3.11 25.28 -17.33
N HIS A 296 -4.13 24.49 -17.64
CA HIS A 296 -4.38 24.00 -18.99
C HIS A 296 -5.28 24.96 -19.75
N VAL A 297 -4.86 25.32 -20.97
CA VAL A 297 -5.65 26.09 -21.93
C VAL A 297 -5.70 25.30 -23.23
N CYS A 298 -6.91 24.92 -23.65
CA CYS A 298 -7.14 24.15 -24.86
C CYS A 298 -7.26 25.09 -26.07
N ASP A 299 -6.39 24.91 -27.05
CA ASP A 299 -6.39 25.64 -28.32
C ASP A 299 -7.56 25.28 -29.24
N GLN A 300 -8.19 24.11 -29.06
CA GLN A 300 -9.29 23.65 -29.93
C GLN A 300 -10.67 24.10 -29.47
N CYS A 301 -10.93 24.11 -28.15
CA CYS A 301 -12.28 24.36 -27.63
C CYS A 301 -12.35 25.44 -26.54
N GLY A 302 -11.24 26.14 -26.30
CA GLY A 302 -11.15 27.23 -25.33
C GLY A 302 -11.22 26.81 -23.86
N PHE A 303 -11.25 25.51 -23.53
CA PHE A 303 -11.30 25.02 -22.15
C PHE A 303 -10.11 25.52 -21.32
N ARG A 304 -10.38 25.98 -20.09
CA ARG A 304 -9.40 26.55 -19.16
C ARG A 304 -9.62 26.05 -17.74
N LEU A 305 -8.64 25.34 -17.17
CA LEU A 305 -8.72 24.86 -15.78
C LEU A 305 -7.33 24.50 -15.24
N SER A 306 -7.16 24.43 -13.92
CA SER A 306 -5.92 23.94 -13.33
C SER A 306 -5.65 22.48 -13.72
N ARG A 307 -4.37 22.11 -13.80
CA ARG A 307 -3.94 20.76 -14.24
C ARG A 307 -4.53 19.63 -13.40
N ASP A 308 -4.50 19.78 -12.08
CA ASP A 308 -4.91 18.74 -11.14
C ASP A 308 -6.45 18.54 -11.22
N LYS A 309 -7.23 19.64 -11.31
CA LYS A 309 -8.69 19.60 -11.54
C LYS A 309 -9.05 19.03 -12.92
N THR A 310 -8.32 19.42 -13.97
CA THR A 310 -8.49 18.86 -15.31
C THR A 310 -8.32 17.33 -15.30
N SER A 311 -7.31 16.84 -14.58
CA SER A 311 -7.01 15.41 -14.50
C SER A 311 -8.14 14.66 -13.78
N ALA A 312 -8.67 15.21 -12.68
CA ALA A 312 -9.84 14.65 -11.99
C ALA A 312 -11.07 14.59 -12.89
N MET A 313 -11.38 15.67 -13.63
CA MET A 313 -12.51 15.73 -14.55
C MET A 313 -12.41 14.69 -15.68
N VAL A 314 -11.22 14.53 -16.29
CA VAL A 314 -11.00 13.51 -17.32
C VAL A 314 -11.22 12.10 -16.77
N MET A 315 -10.77 11.83 -15.54
CA MET A 315 -10.97 10.53 -14.91
C MET A 315 -12.46 10.26 -14.63
N TYR A 316 -13.19 11.27 -14.16
CA TYR A 316 -14.63 11.18 -13.94
C TYR A 316 -15.38 10.85 -15.24
N ASN A 317 -15.15 11.65 -16.28
CA ASN A 317 -15.77 11.44 -17.59
C ASN A 317 -15.41 10.06 -18.16
N ALA A 318 -14.18 9.60 -17.98
CA ALA A 318 -13.75 8.30 -18.50
C ALA A 318 -14.40 7.12 -17.78
N ALA A 319 -14.70 7.26 -16.49
CA ALA A 319 -15.42 6.25 -15.72
C ALA A 319 -16.89 6.15 -16.13
N LEU A 320 -17.52 7.28 -16.46
CA LEU A 320 -18.90 7.33 -16.95
C LEU A 320 -19.05 7.03 -18.44
N GLY A 321 -17.95 6.79 -19.17
CA GLY A 321 -18.01 6.59 -20.62
C GLY A 321 -18.26 7.87 -21.44
N ASN A 322 -18.16 9.04 -20.80
CA ASN A 322 -18.46 10.34 -21.40
C ASN A 322 -17.19 11.11 -21.84
N GLN A 323 -16.00 10.50 -21.78
CA GLN A 323 -14.75 11.20 -22.11
C GLN A 323 -14.50 11.25 -23.62
N PRO A 324 -14.53 12.44 -24.25
CA PRO A 324 -14.32 12.52 -25.70
C PRO A 324 -12.92 12.04 -26.10
N GLY A 325 -12.85 11.38 -27.25
CA GLY A 325 -11.62 10.80 -27.80
C GLY A 325 -11.03 9.65 -26.98
N TYR A 326 -11.76 9.12 -25.99
CA TYR A 326 -11.40 7.95 -25.19
C TYR A 326 -12.59 6.97 -25.26
N GLY A 327 -12.57 6.10 -26.28
CA GLY A 327 -13.74 5.34 -26.75
C GLY A 327 -14.53 4.58 -25.67
N ASN A 328 -15.80 4.33 -25.94
CA ASN A 328 -16.83 3.97 -24.93
C ASN A 328 -16.86 2.50 -24.50
N ASP A 329 -15.95 1.64 -24.99
CA ASP A 329 -15.94 0.22 -24.64
C ASP A 329 -15.60 0.02 -23.16
N LEU A 330 -16.61 -0.01 -22.29
CA LEU A 330 -16.49 -0.37 -20.87
C LEU A 330 -16.32 -1.90 -20.71
N ASP A 331 -16.90 -2.70 -21.63
CA ASP A 331 -16.90 -4.18 -21.55
C ASP A 331 -15.54 -4.83 -21.86
N LYS A 332 -14.68 -4.18 -22.65
CA LYS A 332 -13.29 -4.64 -22.85
C LYS A 332 -12.35 -4.20 -21.73
N ARG A 333 -12.82 -3.33 -20.82
CA ARG A 333 -12.03 -2.84 -19.68
C ARG A 333 -12.25 -3.82 -18.54
N GLY A 334 -11.51 -4.92 -18.56
CA GLY A 334 -11.25 -5.72 -17.37
C GLY A 334 -10.56 -4.84 -16.33
N PHE A 335 -11.34 -3.98 -15.66
CA PHE A 335 -10.87 -3.15 -14.57
C PHE A 335 -10.43 -4.14 -13.51
N PRO A 336 -9.14 -4.16 -13.13
CA PRO A 336 -8.74 -4.90 -11.96
C PRO A 336 -9.36 -4.15 -10.79
N SER A 337 -10.61 -4.48 -10.48
CA SER A 337 -11.15 -4.29 -9.15
C SER A 337 -10.18 -4.99 -8.20
N SER A 338 -9.93 -4.41 -7.04
CA SER A 338 -9.13 -5.08 -6.02
C SER A 338 -9.74 -6.45 -5.61
N THR A 339 -11.00 -6.69 -5.99
CA THR A 339 -11.79 -7.89 -5.73
C THR A 339 -11.64 -8.99 -6.78
N SER A 340 -10.77 -8.87 -7.81
CA SER A 340 -10.67 -9.92 -8.85
C SER A 340 -10.26 -11.29 -8.26
N LYS A 341 -11.24 -12.17 -8.02
CA LYS A 341 -11.11 -13.56 -7.54
C LYS A 341 -10.68 -14.51 -8.66
N THR A 342 -9.77 -14.12 -9.56
CA THR A 342 -9.22 -15.08 -10.54
C THR A 342 -8.18 -15.97 -9.87
N SER A 343 -8.67 -17.06 -9.27
CA SER A 343 -7.86 -18.20 -8.89
C SER A 343 -7.28 -18.83 -10.17
N LYS A 344 -6.08 -18.40 -10.58
CA LYS A 344 -5.28 -19.22 -11.50
C LYS A 344 -4.89 -20.47 -10.73
N HIS A 345 -5.48 -21.60 -11.11
CA HIS A 345 -5.12 -22.92 -10.61
C HIS A 345 -3.70 -23.26 -11.11
N THR A 346 -2.68 -22.73 -10.45
CA THR A 346 -1.29 -23.08 -10.74
C THR A 346 -0.96 -24.35 -9.99
N GLY A 347 -0.65 -25.38 -10.78
CA GLY A 347 -0.28 -26.74 -10.39
C GLY A 347 0.55 -26.93 -9.12
N SER A 348 0.40 -28.11 -8.52
CA SER A 348 1.15 -28.50 -7.33
C SER A 348 2.66 -28.60 -7.60
N MET A 349 3.48 -28.58 -6.55
CA MET A 349 4.94 -28.82 -6.61
C MET A 349 5.31 -30.09 -7.39
N LYS A 350 4.41 -31.08 -7.46
CA LYS A 350 4.58 -32.33 -8.21
C LYS A 350 4.65 -32.07 -9.73
N GLN A 351 3.90 -31.10 -10.25
CA GLN A 351 3.93 -30.72 -11.67
C GLN A 351 5.17 -29.90 -12.02
N LEU A 352 5.62 -29.01 -11.12
CA LEU A 352 6.83 -28.21 -11.30
C LEU A 352 8.10 -29.08 -11.25
N GLY A 353 8.09 -30.14 -10.43
CA GLY A 353 9.12 -31.19 -10.41
C GLY A 353 9.17 -32.00 -11.70
N LYS A 354 8.01 -32.37 -12.27
CA LYS A 354 7.93 -33.07 -13.57
C LYS A 354 8.46 -32.24 -14.74
N MET A 355 8.13 -30.94 -14.81
CA MET A 355 8.65 -30.04 -15.86
C MET A 355 10.16 -29.83 -15.77
N LYS A 356 10.75 -29.78 -14.56
CA LYS A 356 12.21 -29.71 -14.41
C LYS A 356 12.90 -31.01 -14.81
N ARG A 357 12.27 -32.17 -14.58
CA ARG A 357 12.81 -33.48 -14.95
C ARG A 357 12.79 -33.76 -16.46
N GLN A 358 11.91 -33.10 -17.21
CA GLN A 358 11.85 -33.23 -18.67
C GLN A 358 12.88 -32.35 -19.41
N LYS A 359 13.54 -31.40 -18.73
CA LYS A 359 14.51 -30.49 -19.36
C LYS A 359 15.96 -30.98 -19.35
N SER A 360 16.19 -32.27 -19.08
CA SER A 360 17.50 -32.91 -19.17
C SER A 360 17.43 -34.23 -19.96
N ARG A 361 17.07 -34.11 -21.24
CA ARG A 361 17.43 -35.09 -22.26
C ARG A 361 17.91 -34.30 -23.48
N SER A 362 19.18 -33.91 -23.44
CA SER A 362 19.93 -33.69 -24.68
C SER A 362 20.31 -35.08 -25.20
N SER A 363 19.74 -35.44 -26.33
CA SER A 363 20.31 -36.44 -27.23
C SER A 363 21.62 -35.88 -27.77
N ASP A 364 22.73 -36.51 -27.41
CA ASP A 364 23.71 -37.01 -28.37
C ASP A 364 24.99 -37.48 -27.66
N GLY A 365 25.33 -38.74 -27.93
CA GLY A 365 26.65 -39.07 -28.47
C GLY A 365 27.82 -39.22 -27.50
N SER A 366 28.28 -40.47 -27.41
CA SER A 366 29.62 -40.94 -27.02
C SER A 366 29.95 -41.04 -25.53
N ALA A 367 30.13 -42.31 -25.15
CA ALA A 367 30.64 -42.79 -23.89
C ALA A 367 32.12 -42.46 -23.74
N GLU A 368 32.55 -42.18 -22.50
CA GLU A 368 33.69 -42.85 -21.87
C GLU A 368 33.74 -42.47 -20.39
N THR A 369 33.89 -43.48 -19.55
CA THR A 369 34.02 -43.34 -18.09
C THR A 369 35.49 -43.55 -17.76
N PRO A 370 36.14 -42.69 -16.98
CA PRO A 370 37.26 -43.13 -16.17
C PRO A 370 37.01 -42.93 -14.68
N SER A 371 36.82 -44.07 -14.02
CA SER A 371 37.51 -44.56 -12.82
C SER A 371 37.83 -43.60 -11.67
N LEU A 372 37.31 -43.99 -10.50
CA LEU A 372 37.67 -43.51 -9.17
C LEU A 372 39.06 -44.02 -8.72
N TYR A 373 39.66 -43.24 -7.80
CA TYR A 373 40.83 -43.50 -6.94
C TYR A 373 42.24 -43.24 -7.51
N ARG A 374 42.93 -42.24 -6.93
CA ARG A 374 44.05 -42.50 -6.00
C ARG A 374 44.42 -41.29 -5.16
N ALA A 375 44.87 -41.60 -3.95
CA ALA A 375 45.38 -40.71 -2.93
C ALA A 375 46.70 -40.03 -3.33
N GLY A 376 46.97 -38.90 -2.70
CA GLY A 376 48.17 -38.07 -2.76
C GLY A 376 47.93 -36.83 -1.93
#